data_AF-A0A914Z642-F1
#
_entry.id   AF-A0A914Z642-F1
#
_cell.length_a   1.000
_cell.length_b   1.000
_cell.length_c   1.000
_cell.angle_alpha   90.00
_cell.angle_beta   90.00
_cell.angle_gamma   90.00
#
_symmetry.space_group_name_H-M   'P 1'
#
loop_
_entity.id
_entity.type
_entity.pdbx_description
1 polymer ?
#
loop_
_entity_poly.entity_id
_entity_poly.type
_entity_poly.pdbx_seq_one_letter_code
_entity_poly.pdbx_strand_id
1 'polypeptide(L)'
;MAKAKVAKDIGRNQRVKLKRKINLAARKGKLKKHQRDQIAKIQEKKTATSRKKFREVQDDYEHERAYKKEQDGKISDDEDEKPMDVDISKNAAILVDSEDEQEDPLPLDMLDDDIDWENSAFFSKKRKELDDEEEDKVRRFKTDLAEDEQEMLPIKLSDGRVVKRVSKIKIEEEDEPEDIKPDIVKQEDDYSRLSAPQLLIKRKELMQETREDIARMCIAITADPEHNVCFL
;
A
#
# COMPACT_ATOMS: atom_id res chain seq x y z
N MET A 1 26.22 32.72 -38.70
CA MET A 1 25.09 33.37 -37.99
C MET A 1 24.17 32.30 -37.40
N ALA A 2 24.29 32.03 -36.09
CA ALA A 2 23.47 31.04 -35.40
C ALA A 2 22.09 31.65 -35.07
N LYS A 3 21.03 31.19 -35.74
CA LYS A 3 19.65 31.53 -35.36
C LYS A 3 19.23 30.65 -34.19
N ALA A 4 19.50 31.10 -32.96
CA ALA A 4 18.88 30.51 -31.78
C ALA A 4 17.37 30.77 -31.85
N LYS A 5 16.59 29.73 -32.14
CA LYS A 5 15.12 29.79 -32.06
C LYS A 5 14.75 29.91 -30.59
N VAL A 6 14.32 31.10 -30.17
CA VAL A 6 13.68 31.31 -28.87
C VAL A 6 12.39 30.50 -28.86
N ALA A 7 12.41 29.34 -28.21
CA ALA A 7 11.22 28.56 -27.96
C ALA A 7 10.37 29.33 -26.93
N LYS A 8 9.17 29.76 -27.32
CA LYS A 8 8.22 30.32 -26.35
C LYS A 8 7.85 29.21 -25.36
N ASP A 9 8.03 29.48 -24.08
CA ASP A 9 7.61 28.56 -23.02
C ASP A 9 6.09 28.43 -23.01
N ILE A 10 5.61 27.35 -23.61
CA ILE A 10 4.21 26.96 -23.53
C ILE A 10 3.97 26.44 -22.11
N GLY A 11 3.01 27.04 -21.39
CA GLY A 11 2.64 26.61 -20.04
C GLY A 11 2.32 25.11 -19.97
N ARG A 12 2.61 24.46 -18.84
CA ARG A 12 2.43 22.99 -18.64
C ARG A 12 1.03 22.52 -19.06
N ASN A 13 -0.01 23.27 -18.68
CA ASN A 13 -1.40 22.95 -18.99
C ASN A 13 -1.71 22.98 -20.51
N GLN A 14 -1.10 23.93 -21.23
CA GLN A 14 -1.26 24.02 -22.69
C GLN A 14 -0.53 22.86 -23.39
N ARG A 15 0.66 22.46 -22.89
CA ARG A 15 1.36 21.26 -23.39
C ARG A 15 0.54 19.98 -23.21
N VAL A 16 -0.09 19.80 -22.04
CA VAL A 16 -0.97 18.64 -21.78
C VAL A 16 -2.17 18.64 -22.73
N LYS A 17 -2.84 19.79 -22.91
CA LYS A 17 -3.96 19.92 -23.85
C LYS A 17 -3.55 19.59 -25.28
N LEU A 18 -2.39 20.07 -25.73
CA LEU A 18 -1.85 19.75 -27.06
C LEU A 18 -1.51 18.26 -27.20
N LYS A 19 -0.86 17.64 -26.20
CA LYS A 19 -0.57 16.19 -26.20
C LYS A 19 -1.84 15.36 -26.35
N ARG A 20 -2.89 15.69 -25.59
CA ARG A 20 -4.20 15.02 -25.69
C ARG A 20 -4.81 15.15 -27.09
N LYS A 21 -4.79 16.35 -27.68
CA LYS A 21 -5.30 16.57 -29.05
C LYS A 21 -4.53 15.78 -30.10
N ILE A 22 -3.20 15.73 -29.99
CA ILE A 22 -2.34 14.96 -30.91
C ILE A 22 -2.65 13.46 -30.79
N ASN A 23 -2.75 12.93 -29.57
CA ASN A 23 -3.07 11.52 -29.36
C ASN A 23 -4.48 11.16 -29.89
N LEU A 24 -5.47 12.04 -29.67
CA LEU A 24 -6.81 11.84 -30.21
C LEU A 24 -6.81 11.84 -31.74
N ALA A 25 -6.07 12.75 -32.37
CA ALA A 25 -5.95 12.81 -33.83
C ALA A 25 -5.21 11.60 -34.40
N ALA A 26 -4.23 11.04 -33.66
CA ALA A 26 -3.54 9.81 -34.03
C ALA A 26 -4.48 8.60 -33.98
N ARG A 27 -5.27 8.45 -32.89
CA ARG A 27 -6.28 7.39 -32.75
C ARG A 27 -7.37 7.48 -33.83
N LYS A 28 -7.77 8.71 -34.20
CA LYS A 28 -8.74 8.96 -35.27
C LYS A 28 -8.15 8.84 -36.69
N GLY A 29 -6.88 8.44 -36.84
CA GLY A 29 -6.23 8.29 -38.15
C GLY A 29 -6.00 9.60 -38.92
N LYS A 30 -6.17 10.77 -38.26
CA LYS A 30 -6.06 12.10 -38.90
C LYS A 30 -4.62 12.58 -39.04
N LEU A 31 -3.66 11.89 -38.41
CA LEU A 31 -2.24 12.19 -38.57
C LEU A 31 -1.64 11.46 -39.77
N LYS A 32 -0.91 12.21 -40.59
CA LYS A 32 -0.12 11.63 -41.69
C LYS A 32 0.97 10.70 -41.11
N LYS A 33 1.34 9.65 -41.85
CA LYS A 33 2.35 8.66 -41.43
C LYS A 33 3.64 9.31 -40.92
N HIS A 34 4.21 10.26 -41.68
CA HIS A 34 5.44 10.96 -41.28
C HIS A 34 5.32 11.70 -39.93
N GLN A 35 4.13 12.20 -39.57
CA GLN A 35 3.90 12.88 -38.29
C GLN A 35 3.87 11.87 -37.15
N ARG A 36 3.27 10.70 -37.38
CA ARG A 36 3.29 9.58 -36.41
C ARG A 36 4.72 9.09 -36.19
N ASP A 37 5.48 8.90 -37.27
CA ASP A 37 6.86 8.45 -37.19
C ASP A 37 7.74 9.46 -36.44
N GLN A 38 7.53 10.77 -36.62
CA GLN A 38 8.22 11.80 -35.85
C GLN A 38 7.86 11.75 -34.36
N ILE A 39 6.58 11.56 -34.02
CA ILE A 39 6.15 11.42 -32.61
C ILE A 39 6.77 10.17 -31.99
N ALA A 40 6.76 9.05 -32.70
CA ALA A 40 7.37 7.80 -32.25
C ALA A 40 8.88 7.97 -32.00
N LYS A 41 9.61 8.60 -32.93
CA LYS A 41 11.05 8.91 -32.75
C LYS A 41 11.30 9.82 -31.54
N ILE A 42 10.42 10.78 -31.26
CA ILE A 42 10.56 11.65 -30.08
C ILE A 42 10.32 10.85 -28.80
N GLN A 43 9.30 9.99 -28.77
CA GLN A 43 9.01 9.14 -27.61
C GLN A 43 10.15 8.15 -27.36
N GLU A 44 10.63 7.49 -28.41
CA GLU A 44 11.77 6.57 -28.36
C GLU A 44 12.98 7.25 -27.73
N LYS A 45 13.35 8.45 -28.19
CA LYS A 45 14.45 9.25 -27.61
C LYS A 45 14.23 9.61 -26.15
N LYS A 46 13.00 9.96 -25.76
CA LYS A 46 12.67 10.28 -24.36
C LYS A 46 12.79 9.06 -23.45
N THR A 47 12.39 7.90 -23.94
CA THR A 47 12.41 6.65 -23.17
C THR A 47 13.74 5.89 -23.29
N ALA A 48 14.65 6.30 -24.19
CA ALA A 48 15.88 5.58 -24.48
C ALA A 48 16.78 5.37 -23.25
N THR A 49 16.95 6.40 -22.43
CA THR A 49 17.73 6.32 -21.20
C THR A 49 17.08 5.42 -20.16
N SER A 50 15.74 5.52 -20.00
CA SER A 50 14.97 4.65 -19.11
C SER A 50 15.06 3.18 -19.55
N ARG A 51 14.94 2.92 -20.85
CA ARG A 51 15.05 1.56 -21.42
C ARG A 51 16.45 0.98 -21.24
N LYS A 52 17.50 1.82 -21.34
CA LYS A 52 18.88 1.39 -21.07
C LYS A 52 19.05 0.96 -19.61
N LYS A 53 18.57 1.78 -18.67
CA LYS A 53 18.59 1.45 -17.23
C LYS A 53 17.82 0.17 -16.93
N PHE A 54 16.64 0.00 -17.54
CA PHE A 54 15.85 -1.22 -17.36
C PHE A 54 16.59 -2.46 -17.85
N ARG A 55 17.27 -2.38 -19.00
CA ARG A 55 18.11 -3.50 -19.50
C ARG A 55 19.27 -3.80 -18.56
N GLU A 56 19.96 -2.78 -18.07
CA GLU A 56 21.06 -2.95 -17.11
C GLU A 56 20.58 -3.68 -15.84
N VAL A 57 19.44 -3.29 -15.28
CA VAL A 57 18.84 -3.97 -14.11
C VAL A 57 18.45 -5.42 -14.42
N GLN A 58 17.92 -5.69 -15.61
CA GLN A 58 17.57 -7.04 -16.03
C GLN A 58 18.81 -7.92 -16.17
N ASP A 59 19.87 -7.40 -16.80
CA ASP A 59 21.15 -8.09 -16.95
C ASP A 59 21.77 -8.39 -15.57
N ASP A 60 21.71 -7.44 -14.63
CA ASP A 60 22.19 -7.61 -13.25
C ASP A 60 21.40 -8.71 -12.51
N TYR A 61 20.08 -8.75 -12.68
CA TYR A 61 19.21 -9.76 -12.07
C TYR A 61 19.47 -11.16 -12.64
N GLU A 62 19.63 -11.27 -13.96
CA GLU A 62 19.95 -12.53 -14.62
C GLU A 62 21.32 -13.06 -14.16
N HIS A 63 22.30 -12.16 -13.98
CA HIS A 63 23.62 -12.50 -13.45
C HIS A 63 23.55 -12.98 -11.99
N GLU A 64 22.80 -12.30 -11.11
CA GLU A 64 22.63 -12.73 -9.72
C GLU A 64 21.93 -14.10 -9.62
N ARG A 65 20.93 -14.34 -10.48
CA ARG A 65 20.22 -15.62 -10.54
C ARG A 65 21.12 -16.76 -11.02
N ALA A 66 21.96 -16.51 -12.03
CA ALA A 66 22.95 -17.48 -12.49
C ALA A 66 23.96 -17.80 -11.39
N TYR A 67 24.44 -16.78 -10.66
CA TYR A 67 25.38 -16.94 -9.56
C TYR A 67 24.80 -17.77 -8.40
N LYS A 68 23.54 -17.54 -8.02
CA LYS A 68 22.85 -18.36 -6.99
C LYS A 68 22.74 -19.82 -7.44
N LYS A 69 22.35 -20.05 -8.69
CA LYS A 69 22.26 -21.41 -9.24
C LYS A 69 23.61 -22.13 -9.24
N GLU A 70 24.72 -21.43 -9.49
CA GLU A 70 26.07 -21.99 -9.38
C GLU A 70 26.51 -22.25 -7.94
N GLN A 71 26.02 -21.49 -6.95
CA GLN A 71 26.29 -21.76 -5.54
C GLN A 71 25.50 -22.97 -5.04
N ASP A 72 24.22 -23.06 -5.38
CA ASP A 72 23.36 -24.17 -4.99
C ASP A 72 23.80 -25.49 -5.65
N GLY A 73 24.33 -25.43 -6.87
CA GLY A 73 24.90 -26.58 -7.58
C GLY A 73 26.27 -27.06 -7.06
N LYS A 74 26.92 -26.30 -6.17
CA LYS A 74 28.21 -26.70 -5.54
C LYS A 74 28.04 -27.33 -4.16
N ILE A 75 26.82 -27.44 -3.65
CA ILE A 75 26.51 -28.01 -2.33
C ILE A 75 26.29 -29.54 -2.38
N SER A 76 26.45 -30.19 -3.53
CA SER A 76 26.03 -31.59 -3.73
C SER A 76 27.15 -32.60 -4.06
N ASP A 77 28.40 -32.40 -3.65
CA ASP A 77 29.46 -33.38 -3.95
C ASP A 77 30.39 -33.77 -2.79
N ASP A 78 30.16 -33.33 -1.55
CA ASP A 78 30.91 -33.86 -0.40
C ASP A 78 30.01 -34.03 0.84
N GLU A 79 30.15 -35.19 1.49
CA GLU A 79 29.49 -35.72 2.71
C GLU A 79 28.40 -36.78 2.48
N ASP A 80 28.88 -38.02 2.25
CA ASP A 80 28.19 -39.27 2.57
C ASP A 80 27.88 -39.35 4.09
N GLU A 81 26.73 -38.82 4.54
CA GLU A 81 26.19 -39.17 5.86
C GLU A 81 25.00 -40.13 5.74
N LYS A 82 25.16 -41.28 6.40
CA LYS A 82 24.21 -42.40 6.50
C LYS A 82 22.75 -41.95 6.74
N PRO A 83 21.75 -42.63 6.13
CA PRO A 83 20.37 -42.46 6.56
C PRO A 83 20.21 -43.02 7.99
N MET A 84 19.93 -42.16 8.96
CA MET A 84 19.35 -42.59 10.23
C MET A 84 17.88 -42.90 10.01
N ASP A 85 17.47 -44.12 10.34
CA ASP A 85 16.07 -44.54 10.39
C ASP A 85 15.32 -43.71 11.44
N VAL A 86 14.61 -42.68 11.00
CA VAL A 86 13.68 -41.91 11.83
C VAL A 86 12.31 -42.56 11.72
N ASP A 87 11.80 -43.08 12.83
CA ASP A 87 10.46 -43.68 12.95
C ASP A 87 9.35 -42.69 12.52
N ILE A 88 8.73 -42.92 11.36
CA ILE A 88 7.67 -42.07 10.76
C ILE A 88 6.30 -42.24 11.46
N SER A 89 6.19 -43.02 12.53
CA SER A 89 4.87 -43.38 13.12
C SER A 89 4.19 -42.29 13.97
N LYS A 90 4.65 -41.03 14.03
CA LYS A 90 4.01 -40.04 14.94
C LYS A 90 3.63 -38.67 14.37
N ASN A 91 3.88 -38.35 13.10
CA ASN A 91 3.52 -37.04 12.53
C ASN A 91 2.66 -37.13 11.25
N ALA A 92 1.67 -38.01 11.22
CA ALA A 92 0.65 -38.01 10.17
C ALA A 92 -0.40 -36.90 10.41
N ALA A 93 0.02 -35.63 10.33
CA ALA A 93 -0.89 -34.48 10.20
C ALA A 93 -0.14 -33.17 9.84
N ILE A 94 0.77 -33.21 8.87
CA ILE A 94 1.12 -32.00 8.11
C ILE A 94 1.14 -32.42 6.65
N LEU A 95 -0.04 -32.39 6.01
CA LEU A 95 -0.11 -32.21 4.57
C LEU A 95 0.53 -30.85 4.30
N VAL A 96 1.80 -30.87 3.91
CA VAL A 96 2.37 -29.79 3.12
C VAL A 96 1.80 -29.98 1.73
N ASP A 97 0.64 -29.36 1.50
CA ASP A 97 0.18 -29.09 0.14
C ASP A 97 1.29 -28.27 -0.53
N SER A 98 2.12 -28.98 -1.29
CA SER A 98 3.03 -28.40 -2.25
C SER A 98 2.20 -28.05 -3.48
N GLU A 99 1.24 -27.15 -3.31
CA GLU A 99 0.65 -26.47 -4.44
C GLU A 99 1.60 -25.34 -4.79
N ASP A 100 2.15 -25.43 -6.00
CA ASP A 100 2.68 -24.31 -6.73
C ASP A 100 1.63 -23.18 -6.73
N GLU A 101 1.61 -22.35 -5.69
CA GLU A 101 1.12 -20.99 -5.78
C GLU A 101 2.09 -20.27 -6.71
N GLN A 102 1.91 -20.52 -8.01
CA GLN A 102 2.12 -19.49 -9.01
C GLN A 102 1.32 -18.29 -8.47
N GLU A 103 2.00 -17.37 -7.79
CA GLU A 103 1.50 -16.04 -7.54
C GLU A 103 0.98 -15.56 -8.88
N ASP A 104 -0.34 -15.63 -9.06
CA ASP A 104 -1.02 -15.32 -10.30
C ASP A 104 -0.57 -13.88 -10.62
N PRO A 105 0.33 -13.68 -11.60
CA PRO A 105 0.98 -12.41 -11.75
C PRO A 105 -0.13 -11.41 -12.01
N LEU A 106 -0.32 -10.49 -11.05
CA LEU A 106 -1.36 -9.47 -11.09
C LEU A 106 -1.44 -8.95 -12.53
N PRO A 107 -2.66 -8.90 -13.13
CA PRO A 107 -2.80 -8.59 -14.55
C PRO A 107 -1.97 -7.35 -14.86
N LEU A 108 -1.11 -7.46 -15.87
CA LEU A 108 -0.08 -6.47 -16.25
C LEU A 108 -0.63 -5.03 -16.39
N ASP A 109 -1.95 -4.91 -16.58
CA ASP A 109 -2.71 -3.66 -16.68
C ASP A 109 -2.91 -2.92 -15.35
N MET A 110 -2.61 -3.53 -14.19
CA MET A 110 -2.68 -2.89 -12.86
C MET A 110 -1.31 -2.56 -12.23
N LEU A 111 -0.20 -3.02 -12.84
CA LEU A 111 1.15 -2.72 -12.32
C LEU A 111 1.67 -1.35 -12.80
N ASP A 112 1.18 -0.88 -13.96
CA ASP A 112 1.69 0.31 -14.67
C ASP A 112 0.70 1.48 -14.71
N ASP A 113 -0.45 1.37 -14.04
CA ASP A 113 -1.30 2.53 -13.81
C ASP A 113 -0.61 3.42 -12.79
N ASP A 114 0.24 4.31 -13.29
CA ASP A 114 0.95 5.39 -12.61
C ASP A 114 0.03 6.10 -11.60
N ILE A 115 -0.12 5.55 -10.38
CA ILE A 115 -0.66 6.28 -9.25
C ILE A 115 0.39 7.33 -8.95
N ASP A 116 0.26 8.49 -9.59
CA ASP A 116 1.09 9.66 -9.36
C ASP A 116 0.86 10.11 -7.91
N TRP A 117 1.54 9.51 -6.93
CA TRP A 117 1.43 9.90 -5.53
C TRP A 117 1.81 11.37 -5.34
N GLU A 118 2.65 11.96 -6.19
CA GLU A 118 2.96 13.41 -6.20
C GLU A 118 1.87 14.32 -6.81
N ASN A 119 0.94 13.79 -7.63
CA ASN A 119 -0.18 14.55 -8.21
C ASN A 119 -1.56 14.02 -7.75
N SER A 120 -1.58 13.05 -6.84
CA SER A 120 -2.81 12.50 -6.28
C SER A 120 -3.59 13.60 -5.57
N ALA A 121 -4.92 13.50 -5.58
CA ALA A 121 -5.79 14.44 -4.87
C ALA A 121 -5.48 14.52 -3.36
N PHE A 122 -4.80 13.52 -2.82
CA PHE A 122 -4.35 13.42 -1.42
C PHE A 122 -2.97 14.05 -1.17
N PHE A 123 -2.15 14.30 -2.21
CA PHE A 123 -0.84 14.94 -2.05
C PHE A 123 -1.03 16.45 -1.97
N SER A 124 -1.34 16.93 -0.77
CA SER A 124 -1.41 18.35 -0.53
C SER A 124 -0.03 18.97 -0.73
N LYS A 125 0.13 19.76 -1.79
CA LYS A 125 1.33 20.55 -2.03
C LYS A 125 1.35 21.74 -1.07
N LYS A 126 1.40 21.48 0.24
CA LYS A 126 1.60 22.48 1.28
C LYS A 126 3.05 22.41 1.76
N ARG A 127 3.92 23.08 1.02
CA ARG A 127 4.93 23.92 1.66
C ARG A 127 4.42 25.35 1.49
N LYS A 128 3.46 25.72 2.33
CA LYS A 128 3.36 27.12 2.75
C LYS A 128 4.33 27.26 3.91
N GLU A 129 4.97 28.41 4.00
CA GLU A 129 5.71 28.85 5.19
C GLU A 129 4.98 28.43 6.46
N LEU A 130 5.76 27.94 7.42
CA LEU A 130 5.38 27.81 8.82
C LEU A 130 5.09 29.23 9.33
N ASP A 131 3.83 29.65 9.24
CA ASP A 131 3.24 30.57 10.21
C ASP A 131 2.61 29.66 11.27
N ASP A 132 3.31 29.50 12.39
CA ASP A 132 2.98 28.61 13.52
C ASP A 132 1.75 29.09 14.34
N GLU A 133 0.74 29.71 13.73
CA GLU A 133 -0.40 30.32 14.46
C GLU A 133 -1.80 29.78 14.09
N GLU A 134 -1.93 28.76 13.21
CA GLU A 134 -3.24 28.25 12.77
C GLU A 134 -3.46 26.73 12.96
N GLU A 135 -2.82 26.08 13.94
CA GLU A 135 -2.96 24.62 14.13
C GLU A 135 -4.32 24.13 14.66
N ASP A 136 -5.23 25.00 15.14
CA ASP A 136 -6.48 24.52 15.78
C ASP A 136 -7.78 24.68 14.95
N LYS A 137 -7.73 25.29 13.76
CA LYS A 137 -8.97 25.52 12.98
C LYS A 137 -9.21 24.39 11.99
N VAL A 138 -9.76 23.29 12.49
CA VAL A 138 -10.34 22.22 11.66
C VAL A 138 -11.28 22.84 10.62
N ARG A 139 -10.96 22.65 9.34
CA ARG A 139 -11.70 23.23 8.21
C ARG A 139 -13.12 22.64 8.17
N ARG A 140 -14.10 23.34 8.75
CA ARG A 140 -15.51 22.94 8.70
C ARG A 140 -16.13 23.30 7.34
N PHE A 141 -16.87 22.36 6.76
CA PHE A 141 -17.72 22.65 5.61
C PHE A 141 -18.90 23.51 6.06
N LYS A 142 -19.42 24.40 5.19
CA LYS A 142 -20.63 25.17 5.49
C LYS A 142 -21.84 24.23 5.50
N THR A 143 -22.03 23.53 6.59
CA THR A 143 -23.24 22.80 6.93
C THR A 143 -23.92 23.58 8.05
N ASP A 144 -25.24 23.74 7.99
CA ASP A 144 -26.05 24.53 8.95
C ASP A 144 -26.14 23.89 10.35
N LEU A 145 -25.21 23.01 10.73
CA LEU A 145 -25.19 22.33 12.03
C LEU A 145 -24.51 23.20 13.09
N ALA A 146 -25.04 23.12 14.31
CA ALA A 146 -24.50 23.83 15.46
C ALA A 146 -23.11 23.27 15.85
N GLU A 147 -22.33 24.09 16.54
CA GLU A 147 -20.94 23.79 16.92
C GLU A 147 -20.82 22.60 17.89
N ASP A 148 -21.89 22.28 18.60
CA ASP A 148 -22.03 21.16 19.53
C ASP A 148 -22.69 19.91 18.90
N GLU A 149 -22.92 19.90 17.58
CA GLU A 149 -23.69 18.85 16.90
C GLU A 149 -22.89 18.13 15.80
N GLN A 150 -22.91 16.79 15.82
CA GLN A 150 -22.31 15.92 14.81
C GLN A 150 -23.38 15.21 13.99
N GLU A 151 -23.33 15.32 12.65
CA GLU A 151 -24.17 14.53 11.75
C GLU A 151 -23.75 13.06 11.80
N MET A 152 -24.69 12.18 12.14
CA MET A 152 -24.49 10.74 12.21
C MET A 152 -24.96 10.07 10.92
N LEU A 153 -24.42 8.88 10.62
CA LEU A 153 -24.84 8.11 9.46
C LEU A 153 -26.36 7.87 9.47
N PRO A 154 -27.05 8.07 8.33
CA PRO A 154 -28.48 7.78 8.23
C PRO A 154 -28.77 6.29 8.47
N ILE A 155 -29.80 6.00 9.27
CA ILE A 155 -30.25 4.63 9.53
C ILE A 155 -31.48 4.31 8.68
N LYS A 156 -31.53 3.09 8.15
CA LYS A 156 -32.73 2.50 7.55
C LYS A 156 -33.56 1.82 8.63
N LEU A 157 -34.82 2.24 8.79
CA LEU A 157 -35.79 1.54 9.63
C LEU A 157 -36.33 0.31 8.90
N SER A 158 -36.94 -0.63 9.65
CA SER A 158 -37.64 -1.82 9.11
C SER A 158 -38.69 -1.45 8.07
N ASP A 159 -39.27 -0.26 8.20
CA ASP A 159 -40.30 0.30 7.32
C ASP A 159 -39.72 0.90 6.02
N GLY A 160 -38.42 0.71 5.76
CA GLY A 160 -37.73 1.20 4.57
C GLY A 160 -37.43 2.71 4.55
N ARG A 161 -37.83 3.46 5.58
CA ARG A 161 -37.55 4.90 5.71
C ARG A 161 -36.11 5.12 6.16
N VAL A 162 -35.45 6.13 5.57
CA VAL A 162 -34.10 6.56 5.94
C VAL A 162 -34.20 7.79 6.86
N VAL A 163 -33.68 7.68 8.08
CA VAL A 163 -33.68 8.76 9.07
C VAL A 163 -32.27 9.29 9.26
N LYS A 164 -32.08 10.58 8.98
CA LYS A 164 -30.86 11.31 9.33
C LYS A 164 -30.85 11.59 10.83
N ARG A 165 -29.69 11.44 11.48
CA ARG A 165 -29.55 11.66 12.93
C ARG A 165 -28.45 12.68 13.20
N VAL A 166 -28.62 13.42 14.28
CA VAL A 166 -27.63 14.38 14.80
C VAL A 166 -27.41 14.02 16.28
N SER A 167 -26.16 13.95 16.72
CA SER A 167 -25.79 13.73 18.12
C SER A 167 -25.04 14.93 18.67
N LYS A 168 -25.26 15.27 19.94
CA LYS A 168 -24.49 16.32 20.61
C LYS A 168 -23.11 15.81 20.99
N ILE A 169 -22.07 16.52 20.60
CA ILE A 169 -20.69 16.30 21.05
C ILE A 169 -20.61 16.85 22.47
N LYS A 170 -20.43 15.99 23.46
CA LYS A 170 -20.01 16.44 24.79
C LYS A 170 -18.54 16.79 24.68
N ILE A 171 -18.23 18.08 24.63
CA ILE A 171 -16.87 18.57 24.83
C ILE A 171 -16.68 18.52 26.35
N GLU A 172 -16.06 17.45 26.84
CA GLU A 172 -15.54 17.41 28.20
C GLU A 172 -14.39 18.42 28.26
N GLU A 173 -14.70 19.61 28.79
CA GLU A 173 -13.70 20.58 29.22
C GLU A 173 -12.80 19.93 30.29
N GLU A 174 -11.51 20.24 30.25
CA GLU A 174 -10.49 19.77 31.19
C GLU A 174 -10.98 19.83 32.65
N ASP A 175 -11.27 18.67 33.21
CA ASP A 175 -11.20 18.41 34.64
C ASP A 175 -10.29 17.17 34.84
N GLU A 176 -9.54 17.21 35.94
CA GLU A 176 -8.49 16.30 36.44
C GLU A 176 -8.57 14.82 36.02
N PRO A 177 -7.43 14.11 35.93
CA PRO A 177 -7.41 12.69 35.55
C PRO A 177 -8.15 11.84 36.57
N GLU A 178 -9.43 11.57 36.33
CA GLU A 178 -10.14 10.49 37.00
C GLU A 178 -9.64 9.14 36.48
N ASP A 179 -9.26 8.27 37.42
CA ASP A 179 -8.68 6.95 37.23
C ASP A 179 -9.49 6.07 36.25
N ILE A 180 -9.12 6.12 34.97
CA ILE A 180 -9.45 5.08 34.00
C ILE A 180 -8.70 3.82 34.43
N LYS A 181 -9.42 2.81 34.89
CA LYS A 181 -8.88 1.48 35.18
C LYS A 181 -7.99 1.01 34.01
N PRO A 182 -6.71 0.67 34.24
CA PRO A 182 -5.78 0.35 33.17
C PRO A 182 -6.02 -1.07 32.67
N ASP A 183 -6.89 -1.24 31.68
CA ASP A 183 -6.87 -2.47 30.88
C ASP A 183 -5.73 -2.39 29.86
N ILE A 184 -4.58 -2.90 30.32
CA ILE A 184 -3.45 -3.43 29.54
C ILE A 184 -2.76 -2.38 28.65
N VAL A 185 -1.97 -1.51 29.28
CA VAL A 185 -0.82 -0.88 28.62
C VAL A 185 0.14 -2.01 28.24
N LYS A 186 0.08 -2.50 27.00
CA LYS A 186 1.12 -3.38 26.46
C LYS A 186 2.42 -2.60 26.51
N GLN A 187 3.39 -3.10 27.28
CA GLN A 187 4.73 -2.52 27.32
C GLN A 187 5.25 -2.50 25.88
N GLU A 188 5.60 -1.31 25.38
CA GLU A 188 6.23 -1.19 24.07
C GLU A 188 7.62 -1.82 24.18
N ASP A 189 7.77 -3.00 23.59
CA ASP A 189 9.07 -3.67 23.53
C ASP A 189 10.03 -2.84 22.67
N ASP A 190 11.12 -2.36 23.28
CA ASP A 190 12.16 -1.62 22.57
C ASP A 190 12.98 -2.53 21.64
N TYR A 191 12.61 -2.57 20.35
CA TYR A 191 13.32 -3.35 19.32
C TYR A 191 14.50 -2.63 18.65
N SER A 192 14.90 -1.46 19.17
CA SER A 192 15.93 -0.59 18.57
C SER A 192 17.32 -1.25 18.45
N ARG A 193 17.57 -2.31 19.22
CA ARG A 193 18.86 -3.04 19.26
C ARG A 193 18.97 -4.16 18.23
N LEU A 194 17.88 -4.53 17.54
CA LEU A 194 17.89 -5.64 16.59
C LEU A 194 18.40 -5.20 15.21
N SER A 195 19.13 -6.10 14.57
CA SER A 195 19.52 -5.92 13.17
C SER A 195 18.33 -6.11 12.23
N ALA A 196 18.35 -5.51 11.03
CA ALA A 196 17.25 -5.58 10.05
C ALA A 196 16.69 -7.01 9.81
N PRO A 197 17.49 -8.07 9.57
CA PRO A 197 16.96 -9.41 9.41
C PRO A 197 16.31 -9.97 10.69
N GLN A 198 16.84 -9.63 11.87
CA GLN A 198 16.27 -10.06 13.14
C GLN A 198 14.94 -9.35 13.43
N LEU A 199 14.79 -8.10 13.02
CA LEU A 199 13.53 -7.35 13.12
C LEU A 199 12.44 -8.01 12.26
N LEU A 200 12.78 -8.49 11.06
CA LEU A 200 11.83 -9.22 10.22
C LEU A 200 11.37 -10.54 10.86
N ILE A 201 12.28 -11.26 11.52
CA ILE A 201 11.93 -12.49 12.27
C ILE A 201 11.02 -12.13 13.44
N LYS A 202 11.39 -11.13 14.25
CA LYS A 202 10.58 -10.68 15.40
C LYS A 202 9.19 -10.23 14.98
N ARG A 203 9.08 -9.52 13.85
CA ARG A 203 7.79 -9.14 13.26
C ARG A 203 6.93 -10.37 12.93
N LYS A 204 7.52 -11.40 12.32
CA LYS A 204 6.79 -12.64 12.00
C LYS A 204 6.30 -13.34 13.27
N GLU A 205 7.12 -13.40 14.32
CA GLU A 205 6.73 -13.96 15.62
C GLU A 205 5.56 -13.19 16.23
N LEU A 206 5.61 -11.86 16.29
CA LEU A 206 4.52 -11.04 16.85
C LEU A 206 3.21 -11.19 16.05
N MET A 207 3.30 -11.30 14.72
CA MET A 207 2.13 -11.56 13.89
C MET A 207 1.54 -12.95 14.15
N GLN A 208 2.38 -13.94 14.45
CA GLN A 208 1.91 -15.27 14.80
C GLN A 208 1.25 -15.29 16.18
N GLU A 209 1.86 -14.65 17.18
CA GLU A 209 1.30 -14.53 18.54
C GLU A 209 -0.06 -13.83 18.52
N THR A 210 -0.17 -12.70 17.82
CA THR A 210 -1.45 -11.98 17.68
C THR A 210 -2.51 -12.81 16.95
N ARG A 211 -2.12 -13.61 15.96
CA ARG A 211 -3.03 -14.55 15.29
C ARG A 211 -3.53 -15.63 16.24
N GLU A 212 -2.64 -16.21 17.04
CA GLU A 212 -2.99 -17.22 18.05
C GLU A 212 -3.87 -16.64 19.15
N ASP A 213 -3.61 -15.41 19.59
CA ASP A 213 -4.45 -14.67 20.54
C ASP A 213 -5.87 -14.49 20.02
N ILE A 214 -6.02 -14.00 18.78
CA ILE A 214 -7.32 -13.84 18.14
C ILE A 214 -8.01 -15.19 18.02
N ALA A 215 -7.30 -16.24 17.60
CA ALA A 215 -7.86 -17.57 17.50
C ALA A 215 -8.37 -18.09 18.85
N ARG A 216 -7.59 -17.90 19.94
CA ARG A 216 -8.00 -18.24 21.30
C ARG A 216 -9.25 -17.48 21.72
N MET A 217 -9.32 -16.17 21.46
CA MET A 217 -10.51 -15.36 21.75
C MET A 217 -11.73 -15.85 20.96
N CYS A 218 -11.58 -16.14 19.67
CA CYS A 218 -12.66 -16.68 18.84
C CYS A 218 -13.16 -18.04 19.34
N ILE A 219 -12.25 -18.92 19.78
CA ILE A 219 -12.62 -20.20 20.39
C ILE A 219 -13.35 -19.98 21.71
N ALA A 220 -12.88 -19.07 22.57
CA ALA A 220 -13.56 -18.74 23.82
C ALA A 220 -14.98 -18.18 23.58
N ILE A 221 -15.15 -17.35 22.55
CA ILE A 221 -16.46 -16.79 22.17
C ILE A 221 -17.41 -17.88 21.66
N THR A 222 -16.88 -18.83 20.87
CA THR A 222 -17.70 -19.91 20.29
C THR A 222 -17.96 -21.06 21.25
N ALA A 223 -17.10 -21.28 22.25
CA ALA A 223 -17.26 -22.32 23.27
C ALA A 223 -18.44 -22.02 24.21
N ASP A 224 -18.58 -20.77 24.67
CA ASP A 224 -19.64 -20.34 25.59
C ASP A 224 -20.44 -19.16 25.02
N PRO A 225 -21.31 -19.36 24.02
CA PRO A 225 -22.04 -18.27 23.42
C PRO A 225 -22.97 -17.57 24.43
N GLU A 226 -23.58 -18.32 25.35
CA GLU A 226 -24.59 -17.82 26.30
C GLU A 226 -24.04 -16.75 27.26
N HIS A 227 -22.78 -16.86 27.69
CA HIS A 227 -22.14 -15.88 28.57
C HIS A 227 -21.71 -14.61 27.82
N ASN A 228 -21.53 -14.69 26.49
CA ASN A 228 -21.04 -13.59 25.67
C ASN A 228 -22.15 -12.68 25.11
N VAL A 229 -23.39 -13.15 25.02
CA VAL A 229 -24.53 -12.33 24.52
C VAL A 229 -25.08 -11.37 25.58
N CYS A 230 -24.83 -11.59 26.88
CA CYS A 230 -25.39 -10.76 27.95
C CYS A 230 -24.65 -9.43 28.20
N PHE A 231 -23.58 -9.12 27.46
CA PHE A 231 -22.76 -7.91 27.62
C PHE A 231 -22.83 -6.91 26.44
N LEU A 232 -23.80 -7.06 25.54
CA LEU A 232 -24.12 -6.12 24.46
C LEU A 232 -25.49 -5.46 24.69
#